data_AF-A0A2P5CAX6-F1
#
_entry.id   AF-A0A2P5CAX6-F1
#
_cell.length_a   1.000
_cell.length_b   1.000
_cell.length_c   1.000
_cell.angle_alpha   90.00
_cell.angle_beta   90.00
_cell.angle_gamma   90.00
#
_symmetry.space_group_name_H-M   'P 1'
#
loop_
_entity.id
_entity.type
_entity.pdbx_description
1 polymer ?
#
loop_
_entity_poly.entity_id
_entity_poly.type
_entity_poly.pdbx_seq_one_letter_code
_entity_poly.pdbx_strand_id
1 'polypeptide(L)'
;MVSAALVSTLVGLAASNIGIIPYEAPAYSIVMEFLLPLTIPLLLFRADLRNVIKSTGTLLLAFLLASVATIVGTLVAFLLVPMRSLGADNWKIAAALLGSYIGGSVNYIAISEALGVSPSVLAAGVAADNVICAVYFIVLFALASKIPPEASKSTKDSEMETESEDSSKLPVLQTGIALATSFLICKAGTYLANLTGIQGGSLPGITAIVVILATVLPRQFGNLAPAGDAIALILMQVFFAAVGASGSIWNVINTAPGIFMFALVQVTVHLVVALGLGKLFGLDLKLLLLASNANIGGPTTACGMATAKGWWSLVVPAILAGIFGVAIATFLGIGFGIMGRLNGVSVLPNYISQWPLLCISETFSYLAPSGQAMAVVLSSDAVVFHGTVVGACGNIWSVICTAPSIFMFSLLSILRCSSCSDPWIGQAIFSLNLKLLLIASNSNVGGPTTVSGTATAK
;
A
#
# COMPACT_ATOMS: atom_id res chain seq x y z
N MET A 1 -17.74 -15.32 13.68
CA MET A 1 -16.92 -16.20 12.82
C MET A 1 -15.54 -15.58 12.74
N VAL A 2 -14.49 -16.27 13.17
CA VAL A 2 -13.09 -15.79 13.08
C VAL A 2 -12.52 -16.28 11.74
N SER A 3 -11.85 -15.43 10.97
CA SER A 3 -11.30 -15.82 9.67
C SER A 3 -10.16 -16.84 9.84
N ALA A 4 -10.02 -17.79 8.92
CA ALA A 4 -8.92 -18.76 8.95
C ALA A 4 -7.54 -18.07 8.94
N ALA A 5 -7.39 -16.98 8.19
CA ALA A 5 -6.18 -16.16 8.15
C ALA A 5 -5.82 -15.59 9.54
N LEU A 6 -6.81 -15.06 10.27
CA LEU A 6 -6.60 -14.52 11.61
C LEU A 6 -6.21 -15.64 12.58
N VAL A 7 -6.87 -16.79 12.52
CA VAL A 7 -6.54 -17.96 13.36
C VAL A 7 -5.11 -18.42 13.09
N SER A 8 -4.74 -18.64 11.83
CA SER A 8 -3.39 -19.07 11.43
C SER A 8 -2.32 -18.09 11.92
N THR A 9 -2.55 -16.80 11.77
CA THR A 9 -1.63 -15.74 12.23
C THR A 9 -1.49 -15.76 13.77
N LEU A 10 -2.59 -15.80 14.50
CA LEU A 10 -2.56 -15.79 15.98
C LEU A 10 -1.97 -17.07 16.57
N VAL A 11 -2.25 -18.23 15.96
CA VAL A 11 -1.67 -19.51 16.39
C VAL A 11 -0.16 -19.53 16.15
N GLY A 12 0.31 -19.08 14.98
CA GLY A 12 1.74 -18.95 14.70
C GLY A 12 2.44 -18.03 15.70
N LEU A 13 1.84 -16.86 15.95
CA LEU A 13 2.35 -15.88 16.91
C LEU A 13 2.40 -16.43 18.34
N ALA A 14 1.34 -17.10 18.80
CA ALA A 14 1.32 -17.72 20.12
C ALA A 14 2.38 -18.83 20.24
N ALA A 15 2.51 -19.68 19.22
CA ALA A 15 3.46 -20.78 19.23
C ALA A 15 4.91 -20.29 19.32
N SER A 16 5.28 -19.23 18.59
CA SER A 16 6.65 -18.69 18.66
C SER A 16 6.91 -17.96 19.97
N ASN A 17 5.94 -17.21 20.47
CA ASN A 17 6.11 -16.40 21.67
C ASN A 17 6.09 -17.23 22.98
N ILE A 18 5.48 -18.42 22.97
CA ILE A 18 5.53 -19.40 24.07
C ILE A 18 6.78 -20.29 23.99
N GLY A 19 7.54 -20.22 22.88
CA GLY A 19 8.76 -21.01 22.68
C GLY A 19 8.52 -22.43 22.16
N ILE A 20 7.34 -22.72 21.60
CA ILE A 20 7.06 -24.00 20.93
C ILE A 20 7.82 -24.09 19.59
N ILE A 21 7.92 -22.96 18.89
CA ILE A 21 8.67 -22.81 17.63
C ILE A 21 9.60 -21.58 17.73
N PRO A 22 10.70 -21.51 16.96
CA PRO A 22 11.61 -20.36 17.00
C PRO A 22 10.99 -19.12 16.34
N TYR A 23 11.44 -17.92 16.71
CA TYR A 23 11.07 -16.66 16.05
C TYR A 23 11.67 -16.51 14.65
N GLU A 24 12.81 -17.16 14.41
CA GLU A 24 13.50 -17.16 13.14
C GLU A 24 13.81 -18.59 12.72
N ALA A 25 13.43 -18.94 11.50
CA ALA A 25 13.75 -20.21 10.88
C ALA A 25 13.98 -20.01 9.38
N PRO A 26 14.93 -20.73 8.76
CA PRO A 26 15.12 -20.69 7.30
C PRO A 26 13.83 -21.03 6.53
N ALA A 27 12.96 -21.87 7.12
CA ALA A 27 11.66 -22.21 6.57
C ALA A 27 10.77 -20.97 6.35
N TYR A 28 10.82 -19.96 7.23
CA TYR A 28 9.98 -18.76 7.12
C TYR A 28 10.38 -17.92 5.90
N SER A 29 11.68 -17.82 5.62
CA SER A 29 12.18 -17.15 4.41
C SER A 29 11.69 -17.86 3.14
N ILE A 30 11.67 -19.20 3.11
CA ILE A 30 11.15 -19.96 1.97
C ILE A 30 9.66 -19.65 1.72
N VAL A 31 8.87 -19.52 2.80
CA VAL A 31 7.44 -19.18 2.68
C VAL A 31 7.26 -17.78 2.05
N MET A 32 8.05 -16.80 2.49
CA MET A 32 7.98 -15.43 1.98
C MET A 32 8.51 -15.31 0.54
N GLU A 33 9.59 -16.02 0.22
CA GLU A 33 10.28 -15.90 -1.07
C GLU A 33 9.64 -16.74 -2.19
N PHE A 34 9.03 -17.89 -1.86
CA PHE A 34 8.49 -18.80 -2.87
C PHE A 34 6.97 -18.98 -2.76
N LEU A 35 6.44 -19.25 -1.57
CA LEU A 35 5.02 -19.59 -1.42
C LEU A 35 4.13 -18.35 -1.60
N LEU A 36 4.55 -17.18 -1.10
CA LEU A 36 3.79 -15.94 -1.28
C LEU A 36 3.68 -15.56 -2.77
N PRO A 37 4.79 -15.41 -3.54
CA PRO A 37 4.68 -15.10 -4.96
C PRO A 37 3.87 -16.14 -5.73
N LEU A 38 4.02 -17.43 -5.40
CA LEU A 38 3.29 -18.52 -6.05
C LEU A 38 1.77 -18.43 -5.86
N THR A 39 1.33 -17.89 -4.72
CA THR A 39 -0.11 -17.79 -4.43
C THR A 39 -0.80 -16.71 -5.28
N ILE A 40 -0.08 -15.65 -5.67
CA ILE A 40 -0.65 -14.55 -6.46
C ILE A 40 -1.18 -15.05 -7.82
N PRO A 41 -0.41 -15.76 -8.66
CA PRO A 41 -0.94 -16.32 -9.90
C PRO A 41 -2.11 -17.27 -9.68
N LEU A 42 -1.99 -18.18 -8.71
CA LEU A 42 -3.02 -19.18 -8.43
C LEU A 42 -4.38 -18.54 -8.11
N LEU A 43 -4.41 -17.44 -7.36
CA LEU A 43 -5.63 -16.67 -7.06
C LEU A 43 -6.17 -15.88 -8.26
N LEU A 44 -5.30 -15.52 -9.19
CA LEU A 44 -5.61 -14.62 -10.30
C LEU A 44 -5.86 -15.36 -11.62
N PHE A 45 -5.89 -16.69 -11.64
CA PHE A 45 -6.27 -17.45 -12.83
C PHE A 45 -7.69 -17.13 -13.31
N ARG A 46 -8.56 -16.64 -12.43
CA ARG A 46 -9.91 -16.16 -12.79
C ARG A 46 -9.95 -14.70 -13.24
N ALA A 47 -8.82 -13.98 -13.26
CA ALA A 47 -8.76 -12.56 -13.57
C ALA A 47 -8.83 -12.26 -15.08
N ASP A 48 -9.86 -12.78 -15.75
CA ASP A 48 -10.20 -12.39 -17.11
C ASP A 48 -10.88 -11.00 -17.09
N LEU A 49 -10.09 -9.95 -17.33
CA LEU A 49 -10.56 -8.58 -17.30
C LEU A 49 -11.61 -8.29 -18.40
N ARG A 50 -11.56 -9.01 -19.52
CA ARG A 50 -12.55 -8.85 -20.59
C ARG A 50 -13.91 -9.36 -20.13
N ASN A 51 -13.94 -10.50 -19.46
CA ASN A 51 -15.17 -11.04 -18.88
C ASN A 51 -15.66 -10.19 -17.70
N VAL A 52 -14.77 -9.72 -16.83
CA VAL A 52 -15.11 -8.78 -15.74
C VAL A 52 -15.89 -7.59 -16.29
N ILE A 53 -15.35 -6.88 -17.28
CA ILE A 53 -15.97 -5.66 -17.80
C ILE A 53 -17.33 -5.95 -18.44
N LYS A 54 -17.45 -7.06 -19.18
CA LYS A 54 -18.70 -7.43 -19.87
C LYS A 54 -19.78 -7.92 -18.91
N SER A 55 -19.41 -8.69 -17.89
CA SER A 55 -20.35 -9.45 -17.06
C SER A 55 -20.72 -8.74 -15.75
N THR A 56 -19.91 -7.78 -15.30
CA THR A 56 -20.15 -7.08 -14.03
C THR A 56 -21.13 -5.91 -14.17
N GLY A 57 -21.24 -5.31 -15.36
CA GLY A 57 -22.20 -4.23 -15.66
C GLY A 57 -22.10 -3.04 -14.70
N THR A 58 -23.24 -2.52 -14.24
CA THR A 58 -23.31 -1.36 -13.33
C THR A 58 -22.63 -1.60 -11.98
N LEU A 59 -22.49 -2.86 -11.54
CA LEU A 59 -21.79 -3.19 -10.30
C LEU A 59 -20.30 -2.80 -10.38
N LEU A 60 -19.69 -2.83 -11.57
CA LEU A 60 -18.29 -2.44 -11.75
C LEU A 60 -18.10 -0.93 -11.52
N LEU A 61 -19.07 -0.12 -11.94
CA LEU A 61 -19.06 1.31 -11.69
C LEU A 61 -19.21 1.59 -10.19
N ALA A 62 -20.13 0.90 -9.52
CA ALA A 62 -20.27 0.98 -8.06
C ALA A 62 -18.96 0.56 -7.34
N PHE A 63 -18.28 -0.48 -7.83
CA PHE A 63 -16.99 -0.93 -7.32
C PHE A 63 -15.89 0.12 -7.50
N LEU A 64 -15.75 0.70 -8.70
CA LEU A 64 -14.76 1.75 -8.96
C LEU A 64 -14.99 2.99 -8.09
N LEU A 65 -16.24 3.38 -7.91
CA LEU A 65 -16.63 4.47 -7.02
C LEU A 65 -16.33 4.14 -5.55
N ALA A 66 -16.57 2.90 -5.13
CA ALA A 66 -16.14 2.43 -3.82
C ALA A 66 -14.60 2.46 -3.68
N SER A 67 -13.84 2.16 -4.73
CA SER A 67 -12.37 2.20 -4.69
C SER A 67 -11.84 3.62 -4.55
N VAL A 68 -12.49 4.59 -5.21
CA VAL A 68 -12.23 6.02 -4.98
C VAL A 68 -12.57 6.39 -3.53
N ALA A 69 -13.69 5.90 -2.99
CA ALA A 69 -14.05 6.09 -1.59
C ALA A 69 -12.99 5.50 -0.63
N THR A 70 -12.40 4.34 -0.94
CA THR A 70 -11.28 3.78 -0.18
C THR A 70 -10.07 4.71 -0.20
N ILE A 71 -9.68 5.23 -1.37
CA ILE A 71 -8.54 6.16 -1.51
C ILE A 71 -8.77 7.43 -0.66
N VAL A 72 -9.97 8.01 -0.76
CA VAL A 72 -10.36 9.17 0.07
C VAL A 72 -10.34 8.80 1.55
N GLY A 73 -10.85 7.63 1.92
CA GLY A 73 -10.82 7.12 3.28
C GLY A 73 -9.41 6.98 3.83
N THR A 74 -8.47 6.47 3.02
CA THR A 74 -7.06 6.37 3.42
C THR A 74 -6.45 7.75 3.60
N LEU A 75 -6.70 8.71 2.70
CA LEU A 75 -6.21 10.08 2.82
C LEU A 75 -6.74 10.75 4.10
N VAL A 76 -8.03 10.60 4.40
CA VAL A 76 -8.65 11.17 5.60
C VAL A 76 -8.10 10.50 6.86
N ALA A 77 -7.99 9.16 6.89
CA ALA A 77 -7.40 8.45 8.03
C ALA A 77 -5.95 8.87 8.27
N PHE A 78 -5.19 9.10 7.21
CA PHE A 78 -3.80 9.57 7.25
C PHE A 78 -3.66 10.99 7.83
N LEU A 79 -4.69 11.84 7.69
CA LEU A 79 -4.70 13.18 8.28
C LEU A 79 -5.22 13.18 9.73
N LEU A 80 -6.16 12.30 10.07
CA LEU A 80 -6.82 12.29 11.37
C LEU A 80 -6.09 11.45 12.43
N VAL A 81 -5.46 10.35 12.02
CA VAL A 81 -4.78 9.44 12.95
C VAL A 81 -3.32 9.83 13.07
N PRO A 82 -2.80 10.07 14.30
CA PRO A 82 -1.40 10.43 14.47
C PRO A 82 -0.48 9.33 13.93
N MET A 83 0.18 9.56 12.79
CA MET A 83 1.00 8.55 12.12
C MET A 83 2.18 8.02 12.97
N ARG A 84 2.49 8.70 14.09
CA ARG A 84 3.45 8.25 15.09
C ARG A 84 2.98 6.98 15.83
N SER A 85 1.66 6.78 15.98
CA SER A 85 1.09 5.57 16.58
C SER A 85 1.08 4.36 15.63
N LEU A 86 1.37 4.56 14.34
CA LEU A 86 1.50 3.50 13.34
C LEU A 86 2.97 3.01 13.19
N GLY A 87 3.91 3.58 13.95
CA GLY A 87 5.33 3.19 13.91
C GLY A 87 6.13 3.85 12.78
N ALA A 88 7.36 3.38 12.56
CA ALA A 88 8.27 3.92 11.54
C ALA A 88 7.80 3.62 10.09
N ASP A 89 7.02 2.56 9.92
CA ASP A 89 6.47 2.09 8.63
C ASP A 89 5.08 2.67 8.31
N ASN A 90 4.68 3.75 8.99
CA ASN A 90 3.32 4.28 9.00
C ASN A 90 2.68 4.50 7.62
N TRP A 91 3.40 5.11 6.68
CA TRP A 91 2.94 5.32 5.31
C TRP A 91 2.88 4.03 4.48
N LYS A 92 3.73 3.05 4.79
CA LYS A 92 3.71 1.74 4.14
C LYS A 92 2.49 0.94 4.58
N ILE A 93 2.13 1.01 5.87
CA ILE A 93 0.92 0.38 6.39
C ILE A 93 -0.33 1.04 5.79
N ALA A 94 -0.37 2.37 5.68
CA ALA A 94 -1.47 3.07 5.04
C ALA A 94 -1.65 2.64 3.57
N ALA A 95 -0.55 2.53 2.82
CA ALA A 95 -0.55 2.00 1.46
C ALA A 95 -1.03 0.54 1.39
N ALA A 96 -0.57 -0.30 2.32
CA ALA A 96 -0.98 -1.69 2.39
C ALA A 96 -2.47 -1.85 2.74
N LEU A 97 -2.99 -1.08 3.69
CA LEU A 97 -4.42 -1.07 4.05
C LEU A 97 -5.31 -0.53 2.92
N LEU A 98 -4.83 0.47 2.18
CA LEU A 98 -5.51 0.91 0.95
C LEU A 98 -5.66 -0.25 -0.04
N GLY A 99 -4.58 -1.00 -0.29
CA GLY A 99 -4.65 -2.18 -1.14
C GLY A 99 -5.55 -3.29 -0.57
N SER A 100 -5.50 -3.51 0.74
CA SER A 100 -6.40 -4.46 1.44
C SER A 100 -7.87 -4.13 1.15
N TYR A 101 -8.23 -2.86 1.26
CA TYR A 101 -9.61 -2.39 1.14
C TYR A 101 -10.06 -2.06 -0.29
N ILE A 102 -9.23 -2.40 -1.29
CA ILE A 102 -9.64 -2.45 -2.70
C ILE A 102 -9.60 -3.89 -3.24
N GLY A 103 -8.64 -4.71 -2.79
CA GLY A 103 -8.37 -6.03 -3.37
C GLY A 103 -8.07 -7.14 -2.37
N GLY A 104 -8.43 -6.98 -1.11
CA GLY A 104 -8.29 -7.98 -0.05
C GLY A 104 -6.88 -8.15 0.51
N SER A 105 -6.77 -9.00 1.55
CA SER A 105 -5.56 -9.21 2.35
C SER A 105 -4.31 -9.62 1.55
N VAL A 106 -4.50 -10.25 0.39
CA VAL A 106 -3.39 -10.65 -0.48
C VAL A 106 -2.66 -9.44 -1.07
N ASN A 107 -3.39 -8.35 -1.34
CA ASN A 107 -2.80 -7.09 -1.76
C ASN A 107 -2.14 -6.36 -0.60
N TYR A 108 -2.69 -6.43 0.62
CA TYR A 108 -2.03 -5.93 1.83
C TYR A 108 -0.63 -6.53 1.96
N ILE A 109 -0.53 -7.84 1.80
CA ILE A 109 0.73 -8.57 1.88
C ILE A 109 1.67 -8.16 0.75
N ALA A 110 1.20 -8.14 -0.50
CA ALA A 110 2.04 -7.82 -1.65
C ALA A 110 2.63 -6.41 -1.57
N ILE A 111 1.83 -5.43 -1.12
CA ILE A 111 2.29 -4.05 -0.91
C ILE A 111 3.26 -3.98 0.28
N SER A 112 2.98 -4.71 1.37
CA SER A 112 3.83 -4.73 2.55
C SER A 112 5.22 -5.32 2.24
N GLU A 113 5.28 -6.38 1.43
CA GLU A 113 6.53 -6.93 0.92
C GLU A 113 7.26 -5.92 0.03
N ALA A 114 6.56 -5.36 -0.97
CA ALA A 114 7.15 -4.43 -1.92
C ALA A 114 7.72 -3.16 -1.25
N LEU A 115 7.10 -2.70 -0.16
CA LEU A 115 7.53 -1.54 0.61
C LEU A 115 8.49 -1.89 1.77
N GLY A 116 8.75 -3.17 2.02
CA GLY A 116 9.64 -3.64 3.09
C GLY A 116 9.11 -3.31 4.49
N VAL A 117 7.88 -3.73 4.78
CA VAL A 117 7.28 -3.69 6.12
C VAL A 117 7.80 -4.86 6.95
N SER A 118 8.13 -4.63 8.23
CA SER A 118 8.60 -5.71 9.09
C SER A 118 7.53 -6.81 9.33
N PRO A 119 7.92 -8.08 9.52
CA PRO A 119 6.97 -9.17 9.79
C PRO A 119 6.06 -8.93 10.99
N SER A 120 6.57 -8.31 12.05
CA SER A 120 5.78 -7.99 13.25
C SER A 120 4.66 -6.97 12.98
N VAL A 121 4.95 -5.96 12.15
CA VAL A 121 3.97 -4.94 11.75
C VAL A 121 2.97 -5.51 10.74
N LEU A 122 3.45 -6.32 9.80
CA LEU A 122 2.60 -7.08 8.87
C LEU A 122 1.60 -7.97 9.64
N ALA A 123 2.07 -8.73 10.63
CA ALA A 123 1.22 -9.58 11.47
C ALA A 123 0.18 -8.76 12.25
N ALA A 124 0.60 -7.64 12.86
CA ALA A 124 -0.28 -6.73 13.56
C ALA A 124 -1.37 -6.16 12.64
N GLY A 125 -0.99 -5.78 11.41
CA GLY A 125 -1.91 -5.22 10.45
C GLY A 125 -2.89 -6.25 9.89
N VAL A 126 -2.44 -7.47 9.57
CA VAL A 126 -3.33 -8.59 9.19
C VAL A 126 -4.34 -8.89 10.31
N ALA A 127 -3.90 -8.85 11.57
CA ALA A 127 -4.79 -9.06 12.70
C ALA A 127 -5.85 -7.95 12.81
N ALA A 128 -5.41 -6.69 12.78
CA ALA A 128 -6.31 -5.53 12.83
C ALA A 128 -7.29 -5.50 11.64
N ASP A 129 -6.79 -5.78 10.43
CA ASP A 129 -7.56 -5.83 9.18
C ASP A 129 -8.71 -6.84 9.26
N ASN A 130 -8.43 -8.08 9.70
CA ASN A 130 -9.45 -9.11 9.84
C ASN A 130 -10.54 -8.74 10.86
N VAL A 131 -10.17 -8.12 12.00
CA VAL A 131 -11.13 -7.69 13.02
C VAL A 131 -12.01 -6.56 12.48
N ILE A 132 -11.41 -5.57 11.80
CA ILE A 132 -12.15 -4.47 11.18
C ILE A 132 -13.10 -4.97 10.10
N CYS A 133 -12.65 -5.88 9.23
CA CYS A 133 -13.50 -6.50 8.21
C CYS A 133 -14.72 -7.22 8.85
N ALA A 134 -14.53 -7.93 9.96
CA ALA A 134 -15.63 -8.59 10.65
C ALA A 134 -16.66 -7.58 11.19
N VAL A 135 -16.22 -6.50 11.84
CA VAL A 135 -17.10 -5.41 12.30
C VAL A 135 -17.80 -4.75 11.12
N TYR A 136 -17.07 -4.52 10.03
CA TYR A 136 -17.57 -3.89 8.82
C TYR A 136 -18.71 -4.71 8.17
N PHE A 137 -18.54 -6.02 8.07
CA PHE A 137 -19.59 -6.89 7.51
C PHE A 137 -20.84 -6.91 8.37
N ILE A 138 -20.75 -6.85 9.70
CA ILE A 138 -21.94 -6.72 10.57
C ILE A 138 -22.72 -5.46 10.19
N VAL A 139 -22.03 -4.33 10.00
CA VAL A 139 -22.65 -3.06 9.58
C VAL A 139 -23.26 -3.19 8.19
N LEU A 140 -22.54 -3.73 7.19
CA LEU A 140 -23.07 -3.93 5.84
C LEU A 140 -24.32 -4.83 5.82
N PHE A 141 -24.30 -5.94 6.55
CA PHE A 141 -25.45 -6.85 6.63
C PHE A 141 -26.66 -6.20 7.32
N ALA A 142 -26.41 -5.38 8.34
CA ALA A 142 -27.44 -4.58 9.00
C ALA A 142 -28.06 -3.55 8.04
N LEU A 143 -27.24 -2.83 7.26
CA LEU A 143 -27.72 -1.90 6.23
C LEU A 143 -28.52 -2.62 5.13
N ALA A 144 -28.07 -3.82 4.74
CA ALA A 144 -28.74 -4.64 3.75
C ALA A 144 -29.98 -5.39 4.29
N SER A 145 -30.31 -5.31 5.59
CA SER A 145 -31.40 -6.09 6.20
C SER A 145 -32.79 -5.76 5.65
N LYS A 146 -33.00 -4.52 5.21
CA LYS A 146 -34.28 -4.04 4.69
C LYS A 146 -34.45 -4.21 3.17
N ILE A 147 -33.41 -4.72 2.48
CA ILE A 147 -33.45 -4.93 1.03
C ILE A 147 -34.01 -6.33 0.79
N PRO A 148 -35.12 -6.48 0.05
CA PRO A 148 -35.73 -7.78 -0.19
C PRO A 148 -34.83 -8.69 -1.05
N PRO A 149 -34.96 -10.02 -0.92
CA PRO A 149 -34.34 -10.96 -1.84
C PRO A 149 -34.93 -10.80 -3.25
N GLU A 150 -34.20 -11.27 -4.27
CA GLU A 150 -34.77 -11.35 -5.62
C GLU A 150 -35.87 -12.42 -5.65
N ALA A 151 -36.95 -12.14 -6.39
CA ALA A 151 -37.97 -13.15 -6.64
C ALA A 151 -37.30 -14.33 -7.35
N SER A 152 -37.38 -15.53 -6.76
CA SER A 152 -36.77 -16.73 -7.33
C SER A 152 -37.40 -17.00 -8.69
N LYS A 153 -36.69 -16.69 -9.78
CA LYS A 153 -37.00 -17.30 -11.07
C LYS A 153 -36.54 -18.74 -10.99
N SER A 154 -37.48 -19.69 -11.05
CA SER A 154 -37.18 -21.09 -11.29
C SER A 154 -36.60 -21.22 -12.71
N THR A 155 -35.28 -21.16 -12.85
CA THR A 155 -34.55 -21.43 -14.10
C THR A 155 -33.09 -21.62 -13.69
N LYS A 156 -32.59 -22.86 -13.53
CA LYS A 156 -31.80 -23.56 -14.57
C LYS A 156 -31.25 -22.59 -15.60
N ASP A 157 -30.24 -21.82 -15.22
CA ASP A 157 -29.17 -21.32 -16.08
C ASP A 157 -28.22 -20.45 -15.24
N SER A 158 -26.93 -20.82 -15.25
CA SER A 158 -25.81 -20.19 -14.51
C SER A 158 -25.62 -20.62 -13.05
N GLU A 159 -25.87 -21.90 -12.76
CA GLU A 159 -25.22 -22.58 -11.62
C GLU A 159 -23.70 -22.59 -11.87
N MET A 160 -23.01 -21.53 -11.41
CA MET A 160 -21.73 -21.77 -10.74
C MET A 160 -22.11 -22.18 -9.33
N GLU A 161 -22.60 -23.42 -9.20
CA GLU A 161 -22.67 -24.07 -7.93
C GLU A 161 -21.31 -23.89 -7.26
N THR A 162 -21.35 -23.34 -6.06
CA THR A 162 -20.31 -23.70 -5.10
C THR A 162 -20.61 -25.15 -4.78
N GLU A 163 -20.20 -26.08 -5.66
CA GLU A 163 -20.22 -27.52 -5.44
C GLU A 163 -19.28 -27.79 -4.26
N SER A 164 -19.80 -27.63 -3.05
CA SER A 164 -19.57 -28.62 -2.03
C SER A 164 -20.48 -29.80 -2.38
N GLU A 165 -19.87 -30.89 -2.84
CA GLU A 165 -20.44 -32.20 -3.24
C GLU A 165 -20.50 -32.52 -4.75
N ASP A 166 -19.33 -32.55 -5.40
CA ASP A 166 -18.82 -33.86 -5.82
C ASP A 166 -17.32 -33.92 -5.49
N SER A 167 -16.93 -35.03 -4.90
CA SER A 167 -15.55 -35.49 -4.81
C SER A 167 -14.96 -35.84 -6.18
N SER A 168 -15.20 -34.99 -7.19
CA SER A 168 -14.44 -35.03 -8.43
C SER A 168 -13.02 -34.67 -8.02
N LYS A 169 -12.19 -35.71 -7.92
CA LYS A 169 -10.77 -35.59 -7.55
C LYS A 169 -10.23 -34.40 -8.31
N LEU A 170 -9.80 -33.33 -7.60
CA LEU A 170 -9.01 -32.27 -8.21
C LEU A 170 -7.97 -32.99 -9.06
N PRO A 171 -8.04 -32.90 -10.40
CA PRO A 171 -7.21 -33.76 -11.22
C PRO A 171 -5.78 -33.44 -10.83
N VAL A 172 -5.06 -34.41 -10.28
CA VAL A 172 -3.69 -34.21 -9.79
C VAL A 172 -2.84 -33.55 -10.89
N LEU A 173 -3.15 -33.88 -12.15
CA LEU A 173 -2.62 -33.25 -13.34
C LEU A 173 -2.92 -31.73 -13.44
N GLN A 174 -4.17 -31.30 -13.26
CA GLN A 174 -4.54 -29.88 -13.29
C GLN A 174 -3.85 -29.10 -12.17
N THR A 175 -3.77 -29.68 -10.97
CA THR A 175 -3.03 -29.10 -9.84
C THR A 175 -1.55 -28.94 -10.17
N GLY A 176 -0.93 -29.97 -10.76
CA GLY A 176 0.46 -29.92 -11.21
C GLY A 176 0.69 -28.85 -12.28
N ILE A 177 -0.21 -28.73 -13.26
CA ILE A 177 -0.14 -27.69 -14.30
C ILE A 177 -0.34 -26.30 -13.70
N ALA A 178 -1.29 -26.11 -12.78
CA ALA A 178 -1.54 -24.85 -12.09
C ALA A 178 -0.31 -24.38 -11.30
N LEU A 179 0.35 -25.30 -10.59
CA LEU A 179 1.60 -25.01 -9.88
C LEU A 179 2.74 -24.68 -10.84
N ALA A 180 2.96 -25.51 -11.86
CA ALA A 180 4.04 -25.30 -12.83
C ALA A 180 3.89 -23.96 -13.59
N THR A 181 2.67 -23.64 -14.02
CA THR A 181 2.36 -22.35 -14.65
C THR A 181 2.57 -21.17 -13.69
N SER A 182 2.17 -21.31 -12.43
CA SER A 182 2.40 -20.26 -11.43
C SER A 182 3.87 -20.02 -11.15
N PHE A 183 4.69 -21.08 -11.05
CA PHE A 183 6.16 -20.95 -10.92
C PHE A 183 6.78 -20.28 -12.15
N LEU A 184 6.31 -20.62 -13.36
CA LEU A 184 6.79 -19.99 -14.58
C LEU A 184 6.47 -18.49 -14.61
N ILE A 185 5.26 -18.12 -14.20
CA ILE A 185 4.84 -16.72 -14.08
C ILE A 185 5.69 -16.01 -13.02
N CYS A 186 5.92 -16.63 -11.86
CA CYS A 186 6.78 -16.06 -10.81
C CYS A 186 8.19 -15.79 -11.33
N LYS A 187 8.81 -16.77 -11.99
CA LYS A 187 10.14 -16.63 -12.57
C LYS A 187 10.18 -15.52 -13.63
N ALA A 188 9.19 -15.46 -14.51
CA ALA A 188 9.10 -14.42 -15.52
C ALA A 188 8.92 -13.01 -14.90
N GLY A 189 8.05 -12.89 -13.90
CA GLY A 189 7.79 -11.63 -13.20
C GLY A 189 9.00 -11.12 -12.44
N THR A 190 9.66 -11.98 -11.66
CA THR A 190 10.89 -11.62 -10.94
C THR A 190 12.03 -11.28 -11.92
N TYR A 191 12.18 -12.03 -13.02
CA TYR A 191 13.18 -11.72 -14.05
C TYR A 191 12.94 -10.34 -14.67
N LEU A 192 11.69 -10.02 -15.02
CA LEU A 192 11.31 -8.73 -15.59
C LEU A 192 11.50 -7.58 -14.59
N ALA A 193 11.14 -7.79 -13.31
CA ALA A 193 11.37 -6.81 -12.25
C ALA A 193 12.86 -6.51 -12.06
N ASN A 194 13.70 -7.54 -12.05
CA ASN A 194 15.15 -7.39 -11.93
C ASN A 194 15.76 -6.65 -13.13
N LEU A 195 15.26 -6.90 -14.35
CA LEU A 195 15.65 -6.18 -15.57
C LEU A 195 15.35 -4.69 -15.51
N THR A 196 14.21 -4.32 -14.92
CA THR A 196 13.80 -2.92 -14.79
C THR A 196 14.46 -2.20 -13.60
N GLY A 197 15.11 -2.93 -12.69
CA GLY A 197 15.79 -2.38 -11.51
C GLY A 197 14.83 -1.80 -10.46
N ILE A 198 13.53 -2.09 -10.56
CA ILE A 198 12.52 -1.54 -9.64
C ILE A 198 12.51 -2.39 -8.36
N GLN A 199 13.02 -1.82 -7.27
CA GLN A 199 12.96 -2.44 -5.94
C GLN A 199 11.50 -2.68 -5.54
N GLY A 200 11.17 -3.91 -5.11
CA GLY A 200 9.79 -4.31 -4.78
C GLY A 200 8.88 -4.53 -6.01
N GLY A 201 9.43 -4.50 -7.23
CA GLY A 201 8.67 -4.66 -8.48
C GLY A 201 8.25 -6.09 -8.81
N SER A 202 8.74 -7.10 -8.08
CA SER A 202 8.52 -8.52 -8.38
C SER A 202 7.04 -8.92 -8.26
N LEU A 203 6.39 -8.70 -7.11
CA LEU A 203 4.98 -9.09 -6.91
C LEU A 203 4.01 -8.32 -7.83
N PRO A 204 4.16 -7.00 -8.06
CA PRO A 204 3.38 -6.30 -9.06
C PRO A 204 3.61 -6.83 -10.48
N GLY A 205 4.86 -7.15 -10.84
CA GLY A 205 5.18 -7.75 -12.13
C GLY A 205 4.52 -9.12 -12.34
N ILE A 206 4.56 -9.97 -11.31
CA ILE A 206 3.89 -11.28 -11.29
C ILE A 206 2.37 -11.11 -11.48
N THR A 207 1.77 -10.18 -10.73
CA THR A 207 0.35 -9.83 -10.81
C THR A 207 -0.02 -9.36 -12.23
N ALA A 208 0.77 -8.46 -12.82
CA ALA A 208 0.53 -7.98 -14.18
C ALA A 208 0.55 -9.11 -15.21
N ILE A 209 1.57 -9.98 -15.14
CA ILE A 209 1.73 -11.09 -16.09
C ILE A 209 0.55 -12.06 -16.00
N VAL A 210 0.15 -12.49 -14.79
CA VAL A 210 -0.98 -13.43 -14.67
C VAL A 210 -2.29 -12.80 -15.14
N VAL A 211 -2.56 -11.53 -14.83
CA VAL A 211 -3.80 -10.86 -15.26
C VAL A 211 -3.83 -10.74 -16.79
N ILE A 212 -2.71 -10.38 -17.42
CA ILE A 212 -2.59 -10.33 -18.89
C ILE A 212 -2.85 -11.72 -19.48
N LEU A 213 -2.18 -12.75 -18.97
CA LEU A 213 -2.33 -14.12 -19.48
C LEU A 213 -3.74 -14.68 -19.26
N ALA A 214 -4.35 -14.47 -18.09
CA ALA A 214 -5.71 -14.88 -17.80
C ALA A 214 -6.74 -14.15 -18.70
N THR A 215 -6.46 -12.90 -19.08
CA THR A 215 -7.32 -12.13 -19.98
C THR A 215 -7.14 -12.53 -21.46
N VAL A 216 -5.92 -12.88 -21.89
CA VAL A 216 -5.63 -13.29 -23.28
C VAL A 216 -6.00 -14.76 -23.54
N LEU A 217 -5.83 -15.62 -22.54
CA LEU A 217 -6.05 -17.07 -22.60
C LEU A 217 -7.09 -17.55 -21.57
N PRO A 218 -8.33 -17.00 -21.58
CA PRO A 218 -9.29 -17.21 -20.49
C PRO A 218 -9.79 -18.65 -20.37
N ARG A 219 -9.83 -19.41 -21.48
CA ARG A 219 -10.24 -20.83 -21.44
C ARG A 219 -9.22 -21.69 -20.71
N GLN A 220 -7.93 -21.45 -20.96
CA GLN A 220 -6.84 -22.21 -20.38
C GLN A 220 -6.73 -21.94 -18.88
N PHE A 221 -6.73 -20.66 -18.50
CA PHE A 221 -6.65 -20.26 -17.10
C PHE A 221 -7.95 -20.56 -16.35
N GLY A 222 -9.12 -20.42 -16.97
CA GLY A 222 -10.40 -20.81 -16.40
C GLY A 222 -10.49 -22.31 -16.05
N ASN A 223 -9.90 -23.18 -16.87
CA ASN A 223 -9.82 -24.61 -16.58
C ASN A 223 -8.87 -24.96 -15.42
N LEU A 224 -7.86 -24.12 -15.16
CA LEU A 224 -6.90 -24.31 -14.07
C LEU A 224 -7.34 -23.62 -12.76
N ALA A 225 -8.22 -22.64 -12.86
CA ALA A 225 -8.65 -21.80 -11.75
C ALA A 225 -9.19 -22.59 -10.54
N PRO A 226 -10.08 -23.61 -10.68
CA PRO A 226 -10.56 -24.35 -9.51
C PRO A 226 -9.45 -25.04 -8.71
N ALA A 227 -8.48 -25.64 -9.40
CA ALA A 227 -7.31 -26.23 -8.76
C ALA A 227 -6.38 -25.15 -8.17
N GLY A 228 -6.23 -24.03 -8.88
CA GLY A 228 -5.47 -22.86 -8.41
C GLY A 228 -6.02 -22.29 -7.10
N ASP A 229 -7.32 -22.02 -7.05
CA ASP A 229 -8.02 -21.48 -5.87
C ASP A 229 -7.82 -22.37 -4.64
N ALA A 230 -7.99 -23.69 -4.78
CA ALA A 230 -7.83 -24.64 -3.69
C ALA A 230 -6.39 -24.64 -3.12
N ILE A 231 -5.39 -24.68 -3.99
CA ILE A 231 -3.98 -24.65 -3.57
C ILE A 231 -3.60 -23.28 -3.00
N ALA A 232 -4.05 -22.20 -3.62
CA ALA A 232 -3.83 -20.85 -3.12
C ALA A 232 -4.33 -20.66 -1.69
N LEU A 233 -5.52 -21.17 -1.38
CA LEU A 233 -6.07 -21.11 -0.02
C LEU A 233 -5.16 -21.81 0.99
N ILE A 234 -4.64 -23.00 0.65
CA ILE A 234 -3.71 -23.75 1.52
C ILE A 234 -2.41 -22.98 1.70
N LEU A 235 -1.80 -22.50 0.61
CA LEU A 235 -0.55 -21.75 0.65
C LEU A 235 -0.68 -20.45 1.44
N MET A 236 -1.81 -19.74 1.33
CA MET A 236 -2.10 -18.56 2.13
C MET A 236 -2.20 -18.88 3.62
N GLN A 237 -2.78 -20.03 4.02
CA GLN A 237 -2.79 -20.40 5.45
C GLN A 237 -1.38 -20.67 5.99
N VAL A 238 -0.53 -21.36 5.22
CA VAL A 238 0.87 -21.58 5.57
C VAL A 238 1.61 -20.24 5.68
N PHE A 239 1.35 -19.32 4.76
CA PHE A 239 1.87 -17.96 4.78
C PHE A 239 1.47 -17.19 6.04
N PHE A 240 0.19 -17.14 6.37
CA PHE A 240 -0.30 -16.45 7.56
C PHE A 240 0.28 -17.04 8.86
N ALA A 241 0.40 -18.36 8.93
CA ALA A 241 1.06 -19.02 10.05
C ALA A 241 2.54 -18.62 10.18
N ALA A 242 3.28 -18.55 9.07
CA ALA A 242 4.68 -18.13 9.07
C ALA A 242 4.87 -16.65 9.44
N VAL A 243 4.00 -15.76 8.95
CA VAL A 243 3.96 -14.34 9.34
C VAL A 243 3.72 -14.20 10.84
N GLY A 244 2.74 -14.94 11.37
CA GLY A 244 2.45 -14.97 12.80
C GLY A 244 3.66 -15.44 13.61
N ALA A 245 4.25 -16.57 13.22
CA ALA A 245 5.41 -17.15 13.89
C ALA A 245 6.63 -16.22 13.91
N SER A 246 6.85 -15.47 12.84
CA SER A 246 7.94 -14.48 12.73
C SER A 246 7.65 -13.17 13.49
N GLY A 247 6.46 -13.04 14.09
CA GLY A 247 6.01 -11.84 14.81
C GLY A 247 6.37 -11.84 16.29
N SER A 248 6.47 -10.64 16.87
CA SER A 248 6.59 -10.42 18.31
C SER A 248 5.24 -10.00 18.88
N ILE A 249 4.74 -10.72 19.90
CA ILE A 249 3.46 -10.39 20.54
C ILE A 249 3.48 -8.98 21.15
N TRP A 250 4.64 -8.56 21.66
CA TRP A 250 4.83 -7.23 22.24
C TRP A 250 4.67 -6.12 21.20
N ASN A 251 5.31 -6.28 20.03
CA ASN A 251 5.16 -5.32 18.94
C ASN A 251 3.73 -5.29 18.41
N VAL A 252 3.07 -6.45 18.32
CA VAL A 252 1.68 -6.56 17.87
C VAL A 252 0.75 -5.82 18.83
N ILE A 253 0.85 -6.04 20.14
CA ILE A 253 0.01 -5.35 21.13
C ILE A 253 0.22 -3.83 21.11
N ASN A 254 1.45 -3.37 20.90
CA ASN A 254 1.75 -1.94 20.89
C ASN A 254 1.38 -1.24 19.57
N THR A 255 1.42 -1.95 18.44
CA THR A 255 1.19 -1.35 17.11
C THR A 255 -0.25 -1.54 16.63
N ALA A 256 -0.86 -2.70 16.92
CA ALA A 256 -2.18 -3.06 16.42
C ALA A 256 -3.28 -2.05 16.78
N PRO A 257 -3.34 -1.43 17.98
CA PRO A 257 -4.36 -0.43 18.29
C PRO A 257 -4.31 0.79 17.36
N GLY A 258 -3.10 1.24 17.00
CA GLY A 258 -2.92 2.35 16.06
C GLY A 258 -3.38 1.99 14.64
N ILE A 259 -3.02 0.78 14.19
CA ILE A 259 -3.47 0.26 12.88
C ILE A 259 -4.98 0.07 12.86
N PHE A 260 -5.57 -0.48 13.92
CA PHE A 260 -7.00 -0.69 14.08
C PHE A 260 -7.75 0.65 14.01
N MET A 261 -7.28 1.68 14.71
CA MET A 261 -7.92 3.00 14.68
C MET A 261 -7.84 3.63 13.27
N PHE A 262 -6.69 3.52 12.60
CA PHE A 262 -6.55 3.96 11.21
C PHE A 262 -7.53 3.25 10.29
N ALA A 263 -7.55 1.92 10.34
CA ALA A 263 -8.44 1.09 9.55
C ALA A 263 -9.91 1.40 9.83
N LEU A 264 -10.29 1.61 11.10
CA LEU A 264 -11.65 1.99 11.50
C LEU A 264 -12.09 3.31 10.86
N VAL A 265 -11.25 4.34 10.93
CA VAL A 265 -11.53 5.64 10.29
C VAL A 265 -11.62 5.45 8.77
N GLN A 266 -10.67 4.73 8.17
CA GLN A 266 -10.63 4.47 6.73
C GLN A 266 -11.91 3.78 6.25
N VAL A 267 -12.34 2.67 6.85
CA VAL A 267 -13.55 1.94 6.40
C VAL A 267 -14.84 2.71 6.68
N THR A 268 -14.86 3.54 7.73
CA THR A 268 -16.02 4.38 8.03
C THR A 268 -16.19 5.47 6.98
N VAL A 269 -15.10 6.17 6.65
CA VAL A 269 -15.10 7.20 5.59
C VAL A 269 -15.40 6.56 4.24
N HIS A 270 -14.81 5.41 3.94
CA HIS A 270 -15.11 4.61 2.75
C HIS A 270 -16.63 4.38 2.61
N LEU A 271 -17.29 3.86 3.64
CA LEU A 271 -18.73 3.57 3.58
C LEU A 271 -19.56 4.84 3.38
N VAL A 272 -19.26 5.91 4.11
CA VAL A 272 -19.98 7.19 4.00
C VAL A 272 -19.82 7.78 2.59
N VAL A 273 -18.60 7.82 2.07
CA VAL A 273 -18.30 8.38 0.74
C VAL A 273 -18.87 7.49 -0.36
N ALA A 274 -18.76 6.16 -0.26
CA ALA A 274 -19.29 5.23 -1.25
C ALA A 274 -20.82 5.33 -1.35
N LEU A 275 -21.53 5.37 -0.22
CA LEU A 275 -22.98 5.56 -0.19
C LEU A 275 -23.40 6.96 -0.66
N GLY A 276 -22.65 8.00 -0.26
CA GLY A 276 -22.91 9.39 -0.64
C GLY A 276 -22.74 9.62 -2.15
N LEU A 277 -21.60 9.24 -2.70
CA LEU A 277 -21.33 9.31 -4.14
C LEU A 277 -22.29 8.39 -4.90
N GLY A 278 -22.51 7.16 -4.43
CA GLY A 278 -23.43 6.24 -5.07
C GLY A 278 -24.85 6.79 -5.21
N LYS A 279 -25.35 7.44 -4.15
CA LYS A 279 -26.64 8.15 -4.18
C LYS A 279 -26.63 9.32 -5.16
N LEU A 280 -25.53 10.07 -5.26
CA LEU A 280 -25.38 11.17 -6.21
C LEU A 280 -25.44 10.68 -7.68
N PHE A 281 -24.85 9.52 -7.97
CA PHE A 281 -24.90 8.89 -9.29
C PHE A 281 -26.17 8.04 -9.54
N GLY A 282 -27.14 8.04 -8.61
CA GLY A 282 -28.39 7.31 -8.75
C GLY A 282 -28.23 5.79 -8.74
N LEU A 283 -27.20 5.26 -8.08
CA LEU A 283 -26.94 3.83 -7.99
C LEU A 283 -27.77 3.17 -6.89
N ASP A 284 -28.23 1.94 -7.16
CA ASP A 284 -28.99 1.16 -6.20
C ASP A 284 -28.17 0.84 -4.95
N LEU A 285 -28.77 1.01 -3.76
CA LEU A 285 -28.15 0.69 -2.48
C LEU A 285 -27.66 -0.77 -2.45
N LYS A 286 -28.41 -1.69 -3.06
CA LYS A 286 -28.05 -3.11 -3.22
C LYS A 286 -26.70 -3.28 -3.92
N LEU A 287 -26.48 -2.57 -5.03
CA LEU A 287 -25.21 -2.60 -5.78
C LEU A 287 -24.09 -1.94 -4.99
N LEU A 288 -24.36 -0.83 -4.30
CA LEU A 288 -23.36 -0.11 -3.51
C LEU A 288 -22.85 -0.92 -2.32
N LEU A 289 -23.74 -1.59 -1.57
CA LEU A 289 -23.35 -2.44 -0.45
C LEU A 289 -22.54 -3.65 -0.92
N LEU A 290 -22.93 -4.24 -2.06
CA LEU A 290 -22.23 -5.39 -2.62
C LEU A 290 -20.87 -5.01 -3.20
N ALA A 291 -20.79 -3.89 -3.94
CA ALA A 291 -19.54 -3.32 -4.42
C ALA A 291 -18.60 -2.94 -3.27
N SER A 292 -19.13 -2.33 -2.22
CA SER A 292 -18.34 -2.03 -1.03
C SER A 292 -17.85 -3.30 -0.33
N ASN A 293 -18.63 -4.38 -0.31
CA ASN A 293 -18.17 -5.65 0.24
C ASN A 293 -17.05 -6.23 -0.63
N ALA A 294 -17.19 -6.20 -1.95
CA ALA A 294 -16.14 -6.64 -2.87
C ALA A 294 -14.82 -5.88 -2.72
N ASN A 295 -14.86 -4.58 -2.40
CA ASN A 295 -13.67 -3.78 -2.08
C ASN A 295 -12.98 -4.23 -0.79
N ILE A 296 -13.71 -4.17 0.33
CA ILE A 296 -13.13 -4.40 1.67
C ILE A 296 -12.82 -5.88 1.89
N GLY A 297 -13.71 -6.75 1.42
CA GLY A 297 -13.70 -8.18 1.69
C GLY A 297 -13.27 -9.08 0.54
N GLY A 298 -13.20 -8.57 -0.69
CA GLY A 298 -12.81 -9.35 -1.86
C GLY A 298 -13.90 -10.29 -2.42
N PRO A 299 -13.52 -11.19 -3.35
CA PRO A 299 -14.46 -12.02 -4.13
C PRO A 299 -15.34 -12.95 -3.28
N THR A 300 -14.74 -13.56 -2.24
CA THR A 300 -15.38 -14.63 -1.44
C THR A 300 -16.48 -14.08 -0.53
N THR A 301 -16.24 -12.94 0.11
CA THR A 301 -17.19 -12.29 1.01
C THR A 301 -18.32 -11.61 0.25
N ALA A 302 -18.03 -11.04 -0.93
CA ALA A 302 -19.04 -10.48 -1.82
C ALA A 302 -19.98 -11.57 -2.36
N CYS A 303 -19.44 -12.72 -2.78
CA CYS A 303 -20.23 -13.92 -3.09
C CYS A 303 -21.12 -14.33 -1.91
N GLY A 304 -20.52 -14.48 -0.72
CA GLY A 304 -21.23 -14.88 0.49
C GLY A 304 -22.40 -13.95 0.84
N MET A 305 -22.23 -12.64 0.66
CA MET A 305 -23.30 -11.68 0.89
C MET A 305 -24.40 -11.74 -0.17
N ALA A 306 -24.04 -11.84 -1.45
CA ALA A 306 -25.02 -11.99 -2.53
C ALA A 306 -25.90 -13.24 -2.32
N THR A 307 -25.27 -14.37 -1.99
CA THR A 307 -25.95 -15.63 -1.67
C THR A 307 -26.81 -15.50 -0.41
N ALA A 308 -26.26 -14.99 0.70
CA ALA A 308 -26.99 -14.86 1.96
C ALA A 308 -28.19 -13.91 1.89
N LYS A 309 -28.16 -12.94 0.96
CA LYS A 309 -29.25 -11.99 0.72
C LYS A 309 -30.21 -12.42 -0.40
N GLY A 310 -29.98 -13.56 -1.05
CA GLY A 310 -30.80 -14.00 -2.18
C GLY A 310 -30.71 -13.09 -3.40
N TRP A 311 -29.53 -12.52 -3.66
CA TRP A 311 -29.22 -11.68 -4.81
C TRP A 311 -28.48 -12.50 -5.87
N TRP A 312 -29.11 -13.60 -6.30
CA TRP A 312 -28.51 -14.63 -7.16
C TRP A 312 -27.95 -14.08 -8.46
N SER A 313 -28.63 -13.10 -9.08
CA SER A 313 -28.16 -12.47 -10.32
C SER A 313 -26.83 -11.73 -10.17
N LEU A 314 -26.46 -11.35 -8.94
CA LEU A 314 -25.26 -10.59 -8.64
C LEU A 314 -24.11 -11.42 -8.08
N VAL A 315 -24.27 -12.73 -7.87
CA VAL A 315 -23.21 -13.60 -7.32
C VAL A 315 -21.98 -13.58 -8.21
N VAL A 316 -22.15 -13.89 -9.50
CA VAL A 316 -21.05 -13.89 -10.48
C VAL A 316 -20.47 -12.48 -10.69
N PRO A 317 -21.29 -11.43 -10.94
CA PRO A 317 -20.79 -10.05 -10.96
C PRO A 317 -19.97 -9.65 -9.73
N ALA A 318 -20.40 -10.03 -8.53
CA ALA A 318 -19.71 -9.67 -7.28
C ALA A 318 -18.35 -10.35 -7.14
N ILE A 319 -18.25 -11.62 -7.52
CA ILE A 319 -16.97 -12.36 -7.58
C ILE A 319 -16.02 -11.66 -8.56
N LEU A 320 -16.51 -11.33 -9.76
CA LEU A 320 -15.71 -10.67 -10.80
C LEU A 320 -15.25 -9.27 -10.38
N ALA A 321 -16.11 -8.48 -9.73
CA ALA A 321 -15.73 -7.19 -9.17
C ALA A 321 -14.63 -7.34 -8.10
N GLY A 322 -14.75 -8.32 -7.20
CA GLY A 322 -13.71 -8.63 -6.24
C GLY A 322 -12.38 -8.99 -6.90
N ILE A 323 -12.40 -9.86 -7.91
CA ILE A 323 -11.18 -10.30 -8.63
C ILE A 323 -10.53 -9.12 -9.34
N PHE A 324 -11.33 -8.22 -9.91
CA PHE A 324 -10.85 -6.98 -10.48
C PHE A 324 -10.13 -6.11 -9.44
N GLY A 325 -10.69 -6.01 -8.23
CA GLY A 325 -10.01 -5.41 -7.08
C GLY A 325 -8.65 -6.02 -6.81
N VAL A 326 -8.60 -7.36 -6.75
CA VAL A 326 -7.33 -8.09 -6.52
C VAL A 326 -6.28 -7.72 -7.56
N ALA A 327 -6.68 -7.56 -8.83
CA ALA A 327 -5.78 -7.26 -9.93
C ALA A 327 -5.21 -5.83 -9.90
N ILE A 328 -5.97 -4.83 -9.43
CA ILE A 328 -5.56 -3.41 -9.49
C ILE A 328 -4.97 -2.88 -8.19
N ALA A 329 -5.35 -3.46 -7.04
CA ALA A 329 -5.10 -2.87 -5.73
C ALA A 329 -3.62 -2.73 -5.37
N THR A 330 -2.77 -3.72 -5.72
CA THR A 330 -1.33 -3.66 -5.48
C THR A 330 -0.70 -2.44 -6.15
N PHE A 331 -1.06 -2.14 -7.40
CA PHE A 331 -0.54 -0.99 -8.13
C PHE A 331 -1.00 0.34 -7.53
N LEU A 332 -2.28 0.43 -7.14
CA LEU A 332 -2.84 1.62 -6.50
C LEU A 332 -2.20 1.87 -5.14
N GLY A 333 -2.01 0.82 -4.34
CA GLY A 333 -1.38 0.91 -3.01
C GLY A 333 0.09 1.32 -3.09
N ILE A 334 0.88 0.70 -3.97
CA ILE A 334 2.29 1.09 -4.18
C ILE A 334 2.37 2.53 -4.71
N GLY A 335 1.54 2.90 -5.67
CA GLY A 335 1.46 4.27 -6.19
C GLY A 335 1.17 5.28 -5.08
N PHE A 336 0.20 4.98 -4.21
CA PHE A 336 -0.10 5.78 -3.03
C PHE A 336 1.09 5.89 -2.07
N GLY A 337 1.77 4.77 -1.78
CA GLY A 337 2.93 4.74 -0.89
C GLY A 337 4.10 5.59 -1.41
N ILE A 338 4.42 5.47 -2.70
CA ILE A 338 5.48 6.27 -3.34
C ILE A 338 5.12 7.76 -3.29
N MET A 339 3.87 8.13 -3.60
CA MET A 339 3.40 9.51 -3.50
C MET A 339 3.50 10.05 -2.07
N GLY A 340 3.11 9.26 -1.06
CA GLY A 340 3.22 9.62 0.35
C GLY A 340 4.67 9.83 0.80
N ARG A 341 5.61 9.04 0.27
CA ARG A 341 7.06 9.21 0.48
C ARG A 341 7.59 10.51 -0.16
N LEU A 342 7.20 10.80 -1.41
CA LEU A 342 7.66 11.97 -2.15
C LEU A 342 7.14 13.30 -1.58
N ASN A 343 5.92 13.31 -1.03
CA ASN A 343 5.34 14.49 -0.40
C ASN A 343 5.89 14.77 1.01
N GLY A 344 6.94 14.07 1.45
CA GLY A 344 7.65 14.35 2.71
C GLY A 344 6.84 14.08 3.98
N VAL A 345 5.67 13.44 3.89
CA VAL A 345 4.77 13.26 5.04
C VAL A 345 5.35 12.29 6.08
N SER A 346 6.40 11.55 5.73
CA SER A 346 7.15 10.67 6.64
C SER A 346 8.48 11.24 7.15
N VAL A 347 8.87 12.46 6.78
CA VAL A 347 10.19 13.06 7.16
C VAL A 347 10.07 14.39 7.90
N LEU A 348 8.85 14.91 8.07
CA LEU A 348 8.63 16.25 8.62
C LEU A 348 9.27 16.53 10.00
N PRO A 349 9.42 15.60 10.96
CA PRO A 349 10.02 15.95 12.25
C PRO A 349 11.54 16.17 12.20
N ASN A 350 12.28 15.43 11.37
CA ASN A 350 13.76 15.47 11.40
C ASN A 350 14.35 16.50 10.43
N TYR A 351 13.66 16.78 9.32
CA TYR A 351 14.15 17.76 8.36
C TYR A 351 13.94 19.19 8.89
N ILE A 352 12.81 19.51 9.54
CA ILE A 352 12.53 20.89 10.02
C ILE A 352 13.61 21.39 11.00
N SER A 353 14.20 20.50 11.82
CA SER A 353 15.29 20.86 12.74
C SER A 353 16.67 21.01 12.07
N GLN A 354 16.89 20.40 10.89
CA GLN A 354 18.19 20.40 10.19
C GLN A 354 18.21 21.24 8.90
N TRP A 355 17.04 21.64 8.39
CA TRP A 355 16.85 22.51 7.23
C TRP A 355 17.70 23.79 7.29
N PRO A 356 17.79 24.51 8.42
CA PRO A 356 18.63 25.71 8.50
C PRO A 356 20.12 25.38 8.29
N LEU A 357 20.61 24.29 8.88
CA LEU A 357 22.03 23.90 8.82
C LEU A 357 22.45 23.44 7.42
N LEU A 358 21.60 22.69 6.72
CA LEU A 358 21.85 22.28 5.33
C LEU A 358 21.82 23.47 4.37
N CYS A 359 20.84 24.37 4.50
CA CYS A 359 20.71 25.55 3.64
C CYS A 359 21.88 26.52 3.83
N ILE A 360 22.35 26.70 5.08
CA ILE A 360 23.52 27.53 5.39
C ILE A 360 24.80 26.86 4.90
N SER A 361 25.00 25.55 5.12
CA SER A 361 26.21 24.81 4.69
C SER A 361 26.45 24.86 3.17
N GLU A 362 25.39 24.65 2.38
CA GLU A 362 25.46 24.71 0.91
C GLU A 362 25.70 26.14 0.42
N THR A 363 25.08 27.15 1.06
CA THR A 363 25.32 28.57 0.76
C THR A 363 26.75 28.99 1.12
N PHE A 364 27.31 28.47 2.21
CA PHE A 364 28.69 28.70 2.66
C PHE A 364 29.72 28.16 1.65
N SER A 365 29.45 26.96 1.11
CA SER A 365 30.30 26.26 0.15
C SER A 365 30.40 27.00 -1.19
N TYR A 366 29.41 27.84 -1.52
CA TYR A 366 29.38 28.62 -2.75
C TYR A 366 29.93 30.05 -2.60
N LEU A 367 29.79 30.66 -1.42
CA LEU A 367 30.21 32.05 -1.16
C LEU A 367 31.67 32.19 -0.69
N ALA A 368 32.32 31.12 -0.25
CA ALA A 368 33.71 31.15 0.20
C ALA A 368 34.57 30.06 -0.45
N PRO A 369 35.00 30.21 -1.72
CA PRO A 369 36.01 29.33 -2.30
C PRO A 369 37.41 29.53 -1.67
N SER A 370 37.62 30.59 -0.88
CA SER A 370 38.92 31.03 -0.41
C SER A 370 38.96 31.35 1.09
N GLY A 371 38.75 30.36 1.96
CA GLY A 371 39.29 30.34 3.33
C GLY A 371 39.10 31.56 4.25
N GLN A 372 38.08 32.40 4.05
CA GLN A 372 37.82 33.58 4.88
C GLN A 372 36.77 33.29 5.96
N ALA A 373 37.01 33.79 7.18
CA ALA A 373 36.09 33.64 8.31
C ALA A 373 34.88 34.57 8.14
N MET A 374 33.66 33.99 8.21
CA MET A 374 32.39 34.75 8.19
C MET A 374 31.56 34.41 9.44
N ALA A 375 30.89 35.42 10.00
CA ALA A 375 29.99 35.27 11.14
C ALA A 375 28.54 35.11 10.65
N VAL A 376 27.81 34.15 11.23
CA VAL A 376 26.39 33.90 10.94
C VAL A 376 25.57 34.25 12.17
N VAL A 377 24.62 35.16 12.03
CA VAL A 377 23.62 35.48 13.07
C VAL A 377 22.27 34.91 12.63
N LEU A 378 21.67 34.06 13.46
CA LEU A 378 20.37 33.45 13.23
C LEU A 378 19.30 34.06 14.13
N SER A 379 18.17 34.41 13.53
CA SER A 379 16.95 34.85 14.21
C SER A 379 15.80 33.97 13.73
N SER A 380 15.02 33.40 14.65
CA SER A 380 13.95 32.45 14.35
C SER A 380 12.56 33.00 14.65
N ASP A 381 11.66 32.91 13.66
CA ASP A 381 10.21 32.83 13.85
C ASP A 381 9.69 31.53 13.22
N ALA A 382 8.56 30.99 13.71
CA ALA A 382 8.10 29.61 13.52
C ALA A 382 7.99 29.05 12.08
N VAL A 383 8.15 29.90 11.05
CA VAL A 383 8.05 29.52 9.61
C VAL A 383 9.15 30.17 8.74
N VAL A 384 9.92 31.14 9.28
CA VAL A 384 10.88 31.94 8.51
C VAL A 384 12.19 32.04 9.28
N PHE A 385 13.28 31.60 8.67
CA PHE A 385 14.62 31.74 9.22
C PHE A 385 15.36 32.87 8.52
N HIS A 386 15.82 33.85 9.31
CA HIS A 386 16.69 34.92 8.84
C HIS A 386 18.13 34.60 9.18
N GLY A 387 18.96 34.45 8.15
CA GLY A 387 20.42 34.37 8.27
C GLY A 387 21.06 35.61 7.66
N THR A 388 21.98 36.25 8.40
CA THR A 388 22.81 37.33 7.87
C THR A 388 24.25 36.84 7.74
N VAL A 389 24.82 36.96 6.53
CA VAL A 389 26.22 36.63 6.24
C VAL A 389 26.96 37.94 5.94
N VAL A 390 27.97 38.26 6.75
CA VAL A 390 28.80 39.46 6.60
C VAL A 390 30.12 39.07 5.95
N GLY A 391 30.35 39.55 4.71
CA GLY A 391 31.61 39.36 3.99
C GLY A 391 32.69 40.35 4.40
N ALA A 392 33.97 40.00 4.17
CA ALA A 392 35.13 40.79 4.56
C ALA A 392 35.21 42.20 3.91
N CYS A 393 34.46 42.46 2.83
CA CYS A 393 34.34 43.79 2.19
C CYS A 393 33.19 44.66 2.75
N GLY A 394 32.54 44.29 3.86
CA GLY A 394 31.43 45.04 4.45
C GLY A 394 30.08 44.83 3.74
N ASN A 395 30.01 43.91 2.77
CA ASN A 395 28.76 43.54 2.11
C ASN A 395 27.94 42.60 2.99
N ILE A 396 26.68 42.99 3.23
CA ILE A 396 25.72 42.23 4.04
C ILE A 396 24.82 41.44 3.09
N TRP A 397 24.82 40.12 3.24
CA TRP A 397 23.93 39.23 2.51
C TRP A 397 22.86 38.70 3.46
N SER A 398 21.60 39.04 3.18
CA SER A 398 20.44 38.50 3.90
C SER A 398 19.89 37.30 3.14
N VAL A 399 19.93 36.13 3.77
CA VAL A 399 19.34 34.89 3.25
C VAL A 399 18.08 34.60 4.03
N ILE A 400 16.96 34.49 3.31
CA ILE A 400 15.66 34.15 3.88
C ILE A 400 15.33 32.73 3.43
N CYS A 401 15.32 31.81 4.39
CA CYS A 401 14.90 30.43 4.16
C CYS A 401 13.47 30.28 4.67
N THR A 402 12.53 30.02 3.75
CA THR A 402 11.15 29.68 4.09
C THR A 402 10.97 28.17 3.97
N ALA A 403 10.33 27.54 4.96
CA ALA A 403 9.98 26.13 4.86
C ALA A 403 8.95 25.96 3.72
N PRO A 404 9.06 24.92 2.87
CA PRO A 404 8.10 24.72 1.79
C PRO A 404 6.72 24.44 2.37
N SER A 405 5.77 25.36 2.16
CA SER A 405 4.36 25.10 2.42
C SER A 405 3.82 24.10 1.39
N ILE A 406 2.97 23.17 1.85
CA ILE A 406 2.46 21.95 1.19
C ILE A 406 1.90 22.15 -0.25
N PHE A 407 1.71 23.40 -0.72
CA PHE A 407 1.09 23.71 -2.00
C PHE A 407 1.95 24.45 -3.04
N MET A 408 3.24 24.70 -2.80
CA MET A 408 4.06 25.41 -3.80
C MET A 408 5.48 24.85 -3.91
N PHE A 409 5.72 24.07 -4.97
CA PHE A 409 7.05 24.01 -5.59
C PHE A 409 7.18 25.22 -6.52
N SER A 410 7.56 26.36 -5.94
CA SER A 410 8.11 27.51 -6.67
C SER A 410 9.16 28.14 -5.78
N LEU A 411 10.41 27.72 -5.96
CA LEU A 411 11.57 28.28 -5.25
C LEU A 411 11.81 29.72 -5.74
N LEU A 412 11.63 30.69 -4.85
CA LEU A 412 12.10 32.07 -5.03
C LEU A 412 13.10 32.39 -3.91
N SER A 413 14.35 32.00 -4.12
CA SER A 413 15.47 32.49 -3.30
C SER A 413 15.76 33.94 -3.72
N ILE A 414 15.28 34.92 -2.96
CA ILE A 414 15.59 36.34 -3.22
C ILE A 414 16.95 36.66 -2.59
N LEU A 415 18.02 36.58 -3.37
CA LEU A 415 19.30 37.20 -3.02
C LEU A 415 19.20 38.69 -3.39
N ARG A 416 19.01 39.58 -2.40
CA ARG A 416 19.21 41.02 -2.62
C ARG A 416 20.66 41.35 -2.34
N CYS A 417 21.45 41.55 -3.39
CA CYS A 417 22.69 42.32 -3.31
C CYS A 417 22.32 43.79 -3.55
N SER A 418 22.61 44.69 -2.60
CA SER A 418 22.33 46.12 -2.75
C SER A 418 23.26 46.84 -3.74
N SER A 419 24.24 46.15 -4.32
CA SER A 419 25.13 46.68 -5.36
C SER A 419 25.78 45.54 -6.14
N CYS A 420 25.15 45.08 -7.23
CA CYS A 420 25.82 44.56 -8.44
C CYS A 420 24.79 43.92 -9.39
N SER A 421 24.84 44.29 -10.66
CA SER A 421 24.16 43.65 -11.78
C SER A 421 25.12 42.62 -12.39
N ASP A 422 25.02 41.34 -11.99
CA ASP A 422 25.90 40.28 -12.53
C ASP A 422 25.12 39.00 -12.94
N PRO A 423 25.37 38.39 -14.12
CA PRO A 423 24.58 37.27 -14.66
C PRO A 423 24.81 35.91 -13.97
N TRP A 424 25.75 35.82 -13.02
CA TRP A 424 26.19 34.57 -12.37
C TRP A 424 25.17 33.91 -11.44
N ILE A 425 24.15 34.66 -11.01
CA ILE A 425 23.11 34.17 -10.07
C ILE A 425 22.23 33.09 -10.71
N GLY A 426 21.95 33.18 -12.02
CA GLY A 426 21.11 32.20 -12.71
C GLY A 426 21.74 30.82 -12.85
N GLN A 427 23.06 30.76 -13.11
CA GLN A 427 23.78 29.48 -13.22
C GLN A 427 24.00 28.80 -11.86
N ALA A 428 24.22 29.56 -10.80
CA ALA A 428 24.35 29.02 -9.45
C ALA A 428 23.03 28.36 -8.98
N ILE A 429 21.89 29.02 -9.24
CA ILE A 429 20.56 28.47 -8.89
C ILE A 429 20.26 27.21 -9.70
N PHE A 430 20.59 27.16 -11.00
CA PHE A 430 20.36 25.97 -11.83
C PHE A 430 21.25 24.79 -11.41
N SER A 431 22.54 25.04 -11.11
CA SER A 431 23.49 24.01 -10.70
C SER A 431 23.17 23.44 -9.31
N LEU A 432 22.69 24.28 -8.38
CA LEU A 432 22.26 23.86 -7.05
C LEU A 432 20.99 23.00 -7.11
N ASN A 433 20.02 23.38 -7.95
CA ASN A 433 18.81 22.58 -8.17
C ASN A 433 19.12 21.22 -8.78
N LEU A 434 20.05 21.15 -9.76
CA LEU A 434 20.44 19.89 -10.39
C LEU A 434 21.19 18.95 -9.42
N LYS A 435 22.06 19.50 -8.56
CA LYS A 435 22.79 18.72 -7.54
C LYS A 435 21.88 18.24 -6.40
N LEU A 436 20.93 19.05 -5.95
CA LEU A 436 19.94 18.62 -4.95
C LEU A 436 19.01 17.52 -5.50
N LEU A 437 18.65 17.59 -6.79
CA LEU A 437 17.92 16.51 -7.46
C LEU A 437 18.73 15.21 -7.53
N LEU A 438 20.05 15.32 -7.77
CA LEU A 438 20.96 14.18 -7.83
C LEU A 438 21.25 13.58 -6.44
N ILE A 439 21.36 14.40 -5.39
CA ILE A 439 21.52 13.92 -3.99
C ILE A 439 20.23 13.22 -3.52
N ALA A 440 19.06 13.72 -3.90
CA ALA A 440 17.78 13.03 -3.68
C ALA A 440 17.68 11.69 -4.44
N SER A 441 18.37 11.57 -5.59
CA SER A 441 18.43 10.33 -6.38
C SER A 441 19.48 9.33 -5.93
N ASN A 442 20.51 9.74 -5.17
CA ASN A 442 21.71 8.91 -4.91
C ASN A 442 22.06 8.71 -3.42
N SER A 443 21.19 9.09 -2.49
CA SER A 443 21.38 8.84 -1.06
C SER A 443 20.97 7.41 -0.67
N ASN A 444 21.76 6.45 -1.14
CA ASN A 444 21.82 5.09 -0.62
C ASN A 444 23.29 4.63 -0.58
N VAL A 445 24.14 5.37 0.15
CA VAL A 445 25.51 4.92 0.48
C VAL A 445 25.86 5.37 1.91
N GLY A 446 25.99 4.39 2.80
CA GLY A 446 26.83 4.47 4.00
C GLY A 446 26.17 5.02 5.27
N GLY A 447 26.37 4.29 6.38
CA GLY A 447 26.02 4.73 7.74
C GLY A 447 26.78 5.97 8.22
N PRO A 448 26.69 6.32 9.52
CA PRO A 448 27.12 7.62 10.03
C PRO A 448 28.65 7.74 9.95
N THR A 449 29.15 8.56 9.02
CA THR A 449 30.51 9.09 9.10
C THR A 449 30.51 10.26 10.06
N THR A 450 31.03 10.03 11.27
CA THR A 450 31.46 11.07 12.20
C THR A 450 32.57 11.91 11.55
N VAL A 451 32.26 13.13 11.12
CA VAL A 451 33.28 14.14 10.83
C VAL A 451 33.60 14.84 12.15
N SER A 452 34.66 14.39 12.82
CA SER A 452 35.26 15.13 13.93
C SER A 452 36.11 16.26 13.38
N GLY A 453 35.62 17.50 13.48
CA GLY A 453 36.41 18.72 13.30
C GLY A 453 36.53 19.46 14.61
N THR A 454 37.68 19.36 15.27
CA THR A 454 38.04 20.16 16.45
C THR A 454 38.24 21.62 16.06
N ALA A 455 37.37 22.51 16.55
CA ALA A 455 37.62 23.95 16.52
C ALA A 455 38.33 24.35 17.84
N THR A 456 39.64 24.58 17.78
CA THR A 456 40.36 25.29 18.85
C THR A 456 40.11 26.79 18.69
N ALA A 457 39.49 27.38 19.71
CA ALA A 457 39.34 28.82 19.85
C ALA A 457 40.70 29.49 20.11
N LYS A 458 41.04 30.49 19.30
CA LYS A 458 41.82 31.67 19.71
C LYS A 458 41.56 32.82 18.76
#